data_AF-A0A952VPI9-F1
#
_entry.id   AF-A0A952VPI9-F1
#
_cell.length_a   1.000
_cell.length_b   1.000
_cell.length_c   1.000
_cell.angle_alpha   90.00
_cell.angle_beta   90.00
_cell.angle_gamma   90.00
#
_symmetry.space_group_name_H-M   'P 1'
#
loop_
_entity.id
_entity.type
_entity.pdbx_description
1 polymer ?
#
loop_
_entity_poly.entity_id
_entity_poly.type
_entity_poly.pdbx_seq_one_letter_code
_entity_poly.pdbx_strand_id
1 'polypeptide(L)' 'MATHVSRPVHSFQCATVRASIWRNEGKRGAFHAIMLSRTFMDAEGHPKSSGSFGKNDLSAVATVVAQAEQWVREHAV' A
#
# COMPACT_ATOMS: atom_id res chain seq x y z
N MET A 1 19.99 15.18 7.46
CA MET A 1 19.24 14.38 8.45
C MET A 1 18.61 13.22 7.72
N ALA A 2 18.97 11.98 8.06
CA ALA A 2 18.41 10.81 7.40
C ALA A 2 16.95 10.64 7.85
N THR A 3 16.01 10.93 6.96
CA THR A 3 14.60 10.57 7.14
C THR A 3 14.54 9.05 7.29
N HIS A 4 14.22 8.58 8.48
CA HIS A 4 14.01 7.16 8.74
C HIS A 4 12.84 6.72 7.85
N VAL A 5 13.14 6.06 6.74
CA VAL A 5 12.11 5.49 5.86
C VAL A 5 11.50 4.36 6.65
N SER A 6 10.41 4.66 7.37
CA SER A 6 9.61 3.67 8.06
C SER A 6 9.32 2.55 7.08
N ARG A 7 9.61 1.30 7.41
CA ARG A 7 9.16 0.20 6.56
C ARG A 7 7.65 0.04 6.77
N PRO A 8 6.88 -0.35 5.74
CA PRO A 8 5.50 -0.72 5.96
C PRO A 8 5.45 -1.84 7.00
N VAL A 9 4.54 -1.72 7.96
CA VAL A 9 4.33 -2.72 9.02
C VAL A 9 3.71 -3.99 8.46
N HIS A 10 2.95 -3.86 7.37
CA HIS A 10 2.41 -4.99 6.62
C HIS A 10 2.16 -4.59 5.16
N SER A 11 2.09 -5.57 4.27
CA SER A 11 1.72 -5.32 2.87
C SER A 11 1.01 -6.52 2.25
N PHE A 12 -0.05 -6.23 1.49
CA PHE A 12 -0.77 -7.19 0.67
C PHE A 12 -0.48 -6.95 -0.80
N GLN A 13 -0.47 -8.00 -1.62
CA GLN A 13 -0.29 -7.90 -3.06
C GLN A 13 -1.23 -8.85 -3.78
N CYS A 14 -1.91 -8.33 -4.81
CA CYS A 14 -2.73 -9.09 -5.75
C CYS A 14 -2.36 -8.64 -7.16
N ALA A 15 -1.87 -9.56 -7.99
CA ALA A 15 -1.29 -9.25 -9.29
C ALA A 15 -0.23 -8.14 -9.21
N THR A 16 -0.39 -7.07 -10.00
CA THR A 16 0.49 -5.90 -10.02
C THR A 16 0.20 -4.90 -8.91
N VAL A 17 -0.92 -5.02 -8.19
CA VAL A 17 -1.39 -4.06 -7.20
C VAL A 17 -0.96 -4.47 -5.79
N ARG A 18 -0.43 -3.51 -5.02
CA ARG A 18 0.02 -3.67 -3.64
C ARG A 18 -0.66 -2.66 -2.74
N ALA A 19 -1.09 -3.09 -1.56
CA ALA A 19 -1.44 -2.24 -0.45
C ALA A 19 -0.35 -2.31 0.61
N SER A 20 0.27 -1.18 0.94
CA SER A 20 1.28 -1.08 2.00
C SER A 20 0.68 -0.35 3.20
N ILE A 21 0.75 -0.97 4.37
CA ILE A 21 0.23 -0.40 5.63
C ILE A 21 1.41 0.18 6.41
N TRP A 22 1.27 1.43 6.84
CA TRP A 22 2.29 2.20 7.53
C TRP A 22 1.76 2.61 8.89
N ARG A 23 2.49 2.31 9.96
CA ARG A 23 2.18 2.84 11.28
C ARG A 23 2.89 4.17 11.46
N ASN A 24 2.11 5.22 11.66
CA ASN A 24 2.60 6.58 11.88
C ASN A 24 2.21 7.04 13.28
N GLU A 25 2.97 7.97 13.82
CA GLU A 25 2.67 8.64 15.09
C GLU A 25 2.25 10.08 14.80
N GLY A 26 1.09 10.47 15.31
CA GLY A 26 0.58 11.83 15.19
C GLY A 26 0.28 12.44 16.56
N LYS A 27 -0.03 13.74 16.58
CA LYS A 27 -0.39 14.47 17.82
C LYS A 27 -1.60 13.87 18.57
N ARG A 28 -2.43 13.07 17.89
CA ARG A 28 -3.64 12.42 18.43
C ARG A 28 -3.46 10.93 18.70
N GLY A 29 -2.24 10.40 18.63
CA GLY A 29 -1.94 8.98 18.78
C GLY A 29 -1.42 8.35 17.49
N ALA A 30 -1.13 7.04 17.58
CA ALA A 30 -0.70 6.26 16.43
C ALA A 30 -1.87 6.03 15.46
N PHE A 31 -1.58 6.03 14.16
CA PHE A 31 -2.56 5.72 13.13
C PHE A 31 -1.93 4.89 12.01
N HIS A 32 -2.76 4.08 11.35
CA HIS A 32 -2.36 3.31 10.19
C HIS A 32 -2.72 4.05 8.90
N ALA A 33 -1.72 4.32 8.05
CA ALA A 33 -1.92 4.84 6.71
C ALA A 33 -1.75 3.71 5.69
N ILE A 34 -2.66 3.63 4.71
CA ILE A 34 -2.64 2.62 3.67
C ILE A 34 -2.26 3.30 2.35
N MET A 35 -1.20 2.84 1.72
CA MET A 35 -0.71 3.32 0.43
C MET A 35 -0.87 2.23 -0.61
N LEU A 36 -1.65 2.52 -1.65
CA LEU A 36 -1.81 1.66 -2.81
C LEU A 36 -0.78 1.99 -3.88
N SER A 37 -0.23 0.97 -4.52
CA SER A 37 0.62 1.12 -5.70
C SER A 37 0.40 -0.02 -6.67
N ARG A 38 0.63 0.23 -7.96
CA ARG A 38 0.78 -0.82 -8.98
C ARG A 38 2.21 -0.85 -9.47
N THR A 39 2.73 -2.03 -9.76
CA THR A 39 4.00 -2.21 -10.48
C THR A 39 3.73 -2.40 -11.97
N PHE A 40 4.50 -1.73 -12.81
CA PHE A 40 4.46 -1.90 -14.26
C PHE A 40 5.88 -1.78 -14.83
N MET A 41 6.10 -2.30 -16.03
CA MET A 41 7.36 -2.12 -16.75
C MET A 41 7.24 -0.84 -17.60
N ASP A 42 8.23 0.04 -17.53
CA ASP A 42 8.31 1.18 -18.43
C ASP A 42 8.80 0.77 -19.83
N ALA A 43 8.90 1.75 -20.74
CA ALA A 43 9.32 1.52 -22.12
C ALA A 43 10.77 1.01 -22.23
N GLU A 44 11.59 1.21 -21.21
CA GLU A 44 12.98 0.77 -21.13
C GLU A 44 13.10 -0.62 -20.48
N GLY A 45 11.98 -1.21 -20.06
CA GLY A 45 11.95 -2.51 -19.38
C GLY A 45 12.31 -2.43 -17.89
N HIS A 46 12.26 -1.24 -17.28
CA HIS A 46 12.51 -1.08 -15.86
C HIS A 46 11.19 -1.15 -15.07
N PRO A 47 11.15 -1.88 -13.93
CA PRO A 47 9.98 -1.89 -13.07
C PRO A 47 9.81 -0.52 -12.40
N LYS A 48 8.63 0.07 -12.56
CA LYS A 48 8.19 1.32 -11.94
C LYS A 48 6.94 1.08 -11.12
N SER A 49 6.68 1.97 -10.16
CA SER A 49 5.42 2.00 -9.41
C SER A 49 4.58 3.23 -9.77
N SER A 50 3.27 3.09 -9.74
CA SER A 50 2.31 4.18 -9.95
C SER A 50 1.15 4.09 -8.95
N GLY A 51 0.53 5.23 -8.65
CA GLY A 51 -0.72 5.32 -7.88
C GLY A 51 -1.98 5.37 -8.76
N SER A 52 -1.84 5.30 -10.09
CA SER A 52 -2.96 5.41 -11.03
C SER A 52 -3.39 4.03 -11.53
N PHE A 53 -4.63 3.64 -11.28
CA PHE A 53 -5.14 2.29 -11.60
C PHE A 53 -6.04 2.31 -12.84
N GLY A 54 -5.87 1.33 -13.72
CA GLY A 54 -6.75 1.12 -14.88
C GLY A 54 -7.90 0.18 -14.56
N LYS A 55 -8.81 0.00 -15.53
CA LYS A 55 -9.97 -0.91 -15.41
C LYS A 55 -9.58 -2.33 -14.97
N ASN A 56 -8.48 -2.86 -15.51
CA ASN A 56 -8.03 -4.22 -15.22
C ASN A 56 -7.42 -4.38 -13.83
N ASP A 57 -7.04 -3.27 -13.17
CA ASP A 57 -6.48 -3.28 -11.82
C ASP A 57 -7.58 -3.28 -10.74
N LEU A 58 -8.83 -2.92 -11.09
CA LEU A 58 -9.88 -2.66 -10.10
C LEU A 58 -10.21 -3.86 -9.20
N SER A 59 -10.23 -5.08 -9.76
CA SER A 59 -10.47 -6.29 -8.95
C SER A 59 -9.33 -6.54 -7.96
N ALA A 60 -8.08 -6.29 -8.38
CA ALA A 60 -6.92 -6.45 -7.53
C ALA A 60 -6.88 -5.36 -6.44
N VAL A 61 -7.22 -4.12 -6.78
CA VAL A 61 -7.40 -3.01 -5.83
C VAL A 61 -8.42 -3.38 -4.76
N ALA A 62 -9.62 -3.83 -5.16
CA ALA A 62 -10.67 -4.21 -4.22
C ALA A 62 -10.20 -5.31 -3.26
N THR A 63 -9.48 -6.32 -3.79
CA THR A 63 -8.93 -7.43 -3.00
C THR A 63 -7.93 -6.95 -1.95
N VAL A 64 -6.92 -6.18 -2.34
CA VAL A 64 -5.89 -5.73 -1.39
C VAL A 64 -6.42 -4.69 -0.41
N VAL A 65 -7.42 -3.89 -0.79
CA VAL A 65 -8.10 -2.96 0.11
C VAL A 65 -8.89 -3.71 1.17
N ALA A 66 -9.66 -4.74 0.79
CA ALA A 66 -10.41 -5.55 1.76
C ALA A 66 -9.47 -6.26 2.75
N GLN A 67 -8.34 -6.78 2.27
CA GLN A 67 -7.31 -7.39 3.14
C GLN A 67 -6.68 -6.37 4.08
N ALA A 68 -6.33 -5.17 3.56
CA ALA A 68 -5.78 -4.09 4.37
C ALA A 68 -6.78 -3.60 5.44
N GLU A 69 -8.05 -3.46 5.07
CA GLU A 69 -9.11 -3.10 6.01
C GLU A 69 -9.24 -4.13 7.13
N GLN A 70 -9.30 -5.42 6.80
CA GLN A 70 -9.37 -6.48 7.81
C GLN A 70 -8.16 -6.42 8.74
N TRP A 71 -6.95 -6.32 8.19
CA TRP A 71 -5.73 -6.24 9.01
C TRP A 71 -5.76 -5.03 9.94
N VAL A 72 -6.15 -3.85 9.43
CA VAL A 72 -6.23 -2.63 10.25
C VAL A 72 -7.31 -2.77 11.31
N ARG A 73 -8.45 -3.40 11.04
CA ARG A 73 -9.48 -3.65 12.07
C ARG A 73 -8.99 -4.54 13.20
N GLU A 74 -8.14 -5.52 12.90
CA GLU A 74 -7.56 -6.43 13.88
C GLU A 74 -6.40 -5.81 14.68
N HIS A 75 -5.73 -4.79 14.13
CA HIS A 75 -4.47 -4.23 14.68
C HIS A 75 -4.55 -2.74 15.04
N ALA A 76 -5.66 -2.06 14.74
CA ALA A 76 -5.89 -0.68 15.17
C ALA A 76 -6.12 -0.67 16.68
N VAL A 77 -5.31 0.12 17.37
CA VAL A 77 -5.40 0.43 18.79
C VAL A 77 -6.15 1.74 18.96
#